data_AF-X1VRY9-F1
#
_entry.id   AF-X1VRY9-F1
#
_cell.length_a   1.000
_cell.length_b   1.000
_cell.length_c   1.000
_cell.angle_alpha   90.00
_cell.angle_beta   90.00
_cell.angle_gamma   90.00
#
_symmetry.space_group_name_H-M   'P 1'
#
loop_
_entity.id
_entity.type
_entity.pdbx_description
1 polymer ?
#
loop_
_entity_poly.entity_id
_entity_poly.type
_entity_poly.pdbx_seq_one_letter_code
_entity_poly.pdbx_strand_id
1 'polypeptide(L)'
;VFGSKKVKNAEEVVLNWEKLKQEEREGTSILASAPKQMPALGYSQEIQRRVAQVGFDWEDIDGVIEKLTEEIGELKQADNQERKAQEFGDLLFTLANIARRLGIDLEVALREANQRFYRRFTCMEEVCRHRGLNFGELSFDEQNALWKEAKRAGGAC
;
A
#
# COMPACT_ATOMS: atom_id res chain seq x y z
N VAL A 1 2.49 18.26 34.93
CA VAL A 1 1.51 17.42 35.66
C VAL A 1 0.39 17.10 34.71
N PHE A 2 0.37 15.90 34.12
CA PHE A 2 -0.61 15.52 33.10
C PHE A 2 -1.92 15.11 33.76
N GLY A 3 -2.97 15.85 33.44
CA GLY A 3 -4.33 15.66 33.94
C GLY A 3 -5.00 14.41 33.39
N SER A 4 -5.70 13.74 34.30
CA SER A 4 -6.52 12.55 34.17
C SER A 4 -7.51 12.53 32.99
N LYS A 5 -7.17 11.79 31.92
CA LYS A 5 -8.16 11.07 31.10
C LYS A 5 -7.64 9.67 30.85
N LYS A 6 -8.32 8.66 31.41
CA LYS A 6 -8.07 7.24 31.09
C LYS A 6 -8.57 7.00 29.66
N VAL A 7 -7.65 6.93 28.72
CA VAL A 7 -7.93 6.53 27.33
C VAL A 7 -7.75 5.01 27.24
N LYS A 8 -8.72 4.28 26.69
CA LYS A 8 -8.76 2.81 26.74
C LYS A 8 -8.05 2.13 25.56
N ASN A 9 -7.60 2.88 24.56
CA ASN A 9 -7.08 2.38 23.29
C ASN A 9 -6.10 3.40 22.66
N ALA A 10 -5.02 2.93 22.01
CA ALA A 10 -4.08 3.76 21.26
C ALA A 10 -4.75 4.58 20.12
N GLU A 11 -5.77 4.03 19.47
CA GLU A 11 -6.57 4.71 18.43
C GLU A 11 -7.36 5.89 19.02
N GLU A 12 -7.84 5.75 20.25
CA GLU A 12 -8.58 6.79 20.96
C GLU A 12 -7.63 7.91 21.45
N VAL A 13 -6.34 7.61 21.64
CA VAL A 13 -5.29 8.62 21.87
C VAL A 13 -4.98 9.39 20.59
N VAL A 14 -4.87 8.71 19.45
CA VAL A 14 -4.63 9.33 18.13
C VAL A 14 -5.80 10.24 17.74
N LEU A 15 -7.03 9.77 17.90
CA LEU A 15 -8.24 10.57 17.63
C LEU A 15 -8.34 11.81 18.53
N ASN A 16 -8.05 11.67 19.82
CA ASN A 16 -8.06 12.82 20.74
C ASN A 16 -6.92 13.82 20.43
N TRP A 17 -5.74 13.34 20.05
CA TRP A 17 -4.61 14.20 19.68
C TRP A 17 -4.90 14.98 18.40
N GLU A 18 -5.55 14.36 17.42
CA GLU A 18 -5.92 15.00 16.16
C GLU A 18 -7.04 16.01 16.31
N LYS A 19 -8.01 15.72 17.17
CA LYS A 19 -9.11 16.64 17.51
C LYS A 19 -8.59 17.88 18.23
N LEU A 20 -7.68 17.71 19.19
CA LEU A 20 -6.98 18.83 19.85
C LEU A 20 -6.17 19.66 18.85
N LYS A 21 -5.51 19.00 17.88
CA LYS A 21 -4.80 19.71 16.82
C LYS A 21 -5.70 20.37 15.78
N GLN A 22 -6.95 19.97 15.62
CA GLN A 22 -7.91 20.67 14.73
C GLN A 22 -8.36 22.01 15.33
N GLU A 23 -8.48 22.09 16.66
CA GLU A 23 -8.85 23.33 17.36
C GLU A 23 -7.74 24.40 17.30
N GLU A 24 -6.47 23.99 17.08
CA GLU A 24 -5.33 24.90 16.86
C GLU A 24 -5.16 25.38 15.39
N ARG A 25 -6.03 24.98 14.44
CA ARG A 25 -5.84 25.10 12.97
C ARG A 25 -6.63 26.21 12.28
N GLU A 26 -6.94 27.34 12.92
CA GLU A 26 -7.50 28.46 12.16
C GLU A 26 -6.50 28.93 11.07
N GLY A 27 -6.89 28.82 9.79
CA GLY A 27 -6.12 29.33 8.64
C GLY A 27 -5.15 28.36 7.95
N THR A 28 -5.11 27.07 8.28
CA THR A 28 -4.21 26.09 7.62
C THR A 28 -4.94 24.87 7.06
N SER A 29 -4.42 24.29 5.96
CA SER A 29 -5.01 23.08 5.35
C SER A 29 -5.06 21.91 6.34
N ILE A 30 -6.13 21.11 6.29
CA ILE A 30 -6.26 19.86 7.07
C ILE A 30 -5.10 18.87 6.79
N LEU A 31 -4.46 19.00 5.63
CA LEU A 31 -3.30 18.21 5.22
C LEU A 31 -1.96 18.78 5.71
N ALA A 32 -1.91 20.03 6.19
CA ALA A 32 -0.67 20.72 6.53
C ALA A 32 0.13 20.03 7.65
N SER A 33 -0.55 19.25 8.50
CA SER A 33 0.07 18.48 9.59
C SER A 33 0.38 17.02 9.22
N ALA A 34 0.21 16.62 7.95
CA ALA A 34 0.62 15.30 7.49
C ALA A 34 2.17 15.25 7.51
N PRO A 35 2.79 14.31 8.25
CA PRO A 35 4.24 14.28 8.37
C PRO A 35 4.86 13.99 7.00
N LYS A 36 5.52 14.99 6.42
CA LYS A 36 6.14 14.88 5.08
C LYS A 36 7.30 13.89 5.03
N GLN A 37 7.78 13.44 6.18
CA GLN A 37 8.86 12.45 6.30
C GLN A 37 8.37 11.00 6.19
N MET A 38 7.05 10.77 6.10
CA MET A 38 6.51 9.43 5.91
C MET A 38 6.90 8.86 4.54
N PRO A 39 7.08 7.53 4.43
CA PRO A 39 7.11 6.85 3.13
C PRO A 39 5.87 7.17 2.30
N ALA A 40 6.00 7.14 0.97
CA ALA A 40 4.96 7.62 0.07
C ALA A 40 3.60 6.91 0.24
N LEU A 41 3.59 5.59 0.48
CA LEU A 41 2.35 4.84 0.65
C LEU A 41 1.67 5.19 1.97
N GLY A 42 2.43 5.22 3.07
CA GLY A 42 1.94 5.68 4.37
C GLY A 42 1.45 7.13 4.33
N TYR A 43 2.17 8.03 3.64
CA TYR A 43 1.74 9.42 3.44
C TYR A 43 0.41 9.49 2.67
N SER A 44 0.27 8.71 1.59
CA SER A 44 -0.97 8.62 0.81
C SER A 44 -2.16 8.16 1.65
N GLN A 45 -1.99 7.11 2.45
CA GLN A 45 -3.04 6.66 3.36
C GLN A 45 -3.39 7.71 4.43
N GLU A 46 -2.40 8.43 4.95
CA GLU A 46 -2.58 9.45 5.99
C GLU A 46 -3.34 10.68 5.48
N ILE A 47 -3.01 11.20 4.29
CA ILE A 47 -3.78 12.32 3.71
C ILE A 47 -5.23 11.91 3.44
N GLN A 48 -5.46 10.68 2.98
CA GLN A 48 -6.80 10.17 2.71
C GLN A 48 -7.61 9.95 3.99
N ARG A 49 -6.97 9.48 5.07
CA ARG A 49 -7.61 9.34 6.39
C ARG A 49 -8.09 10.70 6.92
N ARG A 50 -7.33 11.76 6.71
CA ARG A 50 -7.67 13.12 7.15
C ARG A 50 -8.81 13.75 6.38
N VAL A 51 -8.85 13.58 5.06
CA VAL A 51 -9.98 14.10 4.26
C VAL A 51 -11.27 13.32 4.57
N ALA A 52 -11.16 12.02 4.85
CA ALA A 52 -12.30 11.22 5.29
C ALA A 52 -12.88 11.68 6.64
N GLN A 53 -12.04 12.15 7.57
CA GLN A 53 -12.50 12.70 8.86
C GLN A 53 -13.38 13.94 8.73
N VAL A 54 -13.27 14.69 7.63
CA VAL A 54 -14.13 15.85 7.34
C VAL A 54 -15.27 15.52 6.38
N GLY A 55 -15.53 14.23 6.14
CA GLY A 55 -16.63 13.75 5.31
C GLY A 55 -16.32 13.65 3.82
N PHE A 56 -15.05 13.84 3.41
CA PHE A 56 -14.63 13.60 2.02
C PHE A 56 -14.15 12.16 1.86
N ASP A 57 -15.09 11.25 1.63
CA ASP A 57 -14.83 9.83 1.43
C ASP A 57 -15.91 9.19 0.53
N TRP A 58 -15.61 8.03 -0.04
CA TRP A 58 -16.58 7.21 -0.77
C TRP A 58 -17.63 6.62 0.19
N GLU A 59 -18.88 6.45 -0.29
CA GLU A 59 -19.95 5.86 0.51
C GLU A 59 -19.64 4.41 0.87
N ASP A 60 -19.22 3.61 -0.12
CA ASP A 60 -18.85 2.21 0.04
C ASP A 60 -17.50 1.88 -0.62
N ILE A 61 -17.10 0.61 -0.54
CA ILE A 61 -15.87 0.12 -1.18
C ILE A 61 -16.05 -0.11 -2.69
N ASP A 62 -17.29 -0.33 -3.15
CA ASP A 62 -17.55 -0.65 -4.55
C ASP A 62 -17.24 0.56 -5.43
N GLY A 63 -17.61 1.77 -4.99
CA GLY A 63 -17.26 3.01 -5.69
C GLY A 63 -15.75 3.23 -5.88
N VAL A 64 -14.92 2.85 -4.90
CA VAL A 64 -13.45 2.97 -5.06
C VAL A 64 -12.86 1.87 -5.94
N ILE A 65 -13.49 0.69 -6.02
CA ILE A 65 -13.10 -0.39 -6.93
C ILE A 65 -13.49 -0.05 -8.37
N GLU A 66 -14.64 0.58 -8.58
CA GLU A 66 -15.01 1.16 -9.89
C GLU A 66 -13.99 2.22 -10.31
N LYS A 67 -13.60 3.11 -9.40
CA LYS A 67 -12.55 4.10 -9.67
C LYS A 67 -11.22 3.43 -10.06
N LEU A 68 -10.81 2.36 -9.37
CA LEU A 68 -9.61 1.60 -9.76
C LEU A 68 -9.69 1.07 -11.20
N THR A 69 -10.87 0.64 -11.63
CA THR A 69 -11.09 0.15 -13.00
C THR A 69 -11.00 1.27 -14.03
N GLU A 70 -11.52 2.45 -13.70
CA GLU A 70 -11.38 3.67 -14.51
C GLU A 70 -9.90 4.05 -14.69
N GLU A 71 -9.14 4.13 -13.60
CA GLU A 71 -7.71 4.47 -13.63
C GLU A 71 -6.87 3.49 -14.48
N ILE A 72 -7.22 2.20 -14.48
CA ILE A 72 -6.59 1.20 -15.37
C ILE A 72 -6.91 1.51 -16.83
N GLY A 73 -8.14 1.96 -17.11
CA GLY A 73 -8.57 2.40 -18.43
C GLY A 73 -7.79 3.63 -18.91
N GLU A 74 -7.64 4.63 -18.04
CA GLU A 74 -6.87 5.85 -18.32
C GLU A 74 -5.39 5.52 -18.59
N LEU A 75 -4.75 4.70 -17.75
CA LEU A 75 -3.36 4.26 -17.95
C LEU A 75 -3.15 3.57 -19.31
N LYS A 76 -4.12 2.78 -19.77
CA LYS A 76 -4.05 2.12 -21.09
C LYS A 76 -4.17 3.10 -22.25
N GLN A 77 -4.86 4.21 -22.05
CA GLN A 77 -5.08 5.24 -23.08
C GLN A 77 -3.97 6.29 -23.10
N ALA A 78 -3.16 6.39 -22.05
CA ALA A 78 -2.06 7.34 -21.94
C ALA A 78 -1.05 7.21 -23.11
N ASP A 79 -0.89 8.29 -23.85
CA ASP A 79 -0.14 8.35 -25.11
C ASP A 79 1.35 8.69 -24.94
N ASN A 80 1.73 9.20 -23.77
CA ASN A 80 3.10 9.62 -23.47
C ASN A 80 3.54 9.23 -22.06
N GLN A 81 4.85 9.31 -21.78
CA GLN A 81 5.41 8.84 -20.50
C GLN A 81 4.98 9.70 -19.30
N GLU A 82 4.80 11.00 -19.49
CA GLU A 82 4.32 11.89 -18.44
C GLU A 82 2.89 11.51 -18.04
N ARG A 83 2.00 11.31 -19.02
CA ARG A 83 0.64 10.87 -18.75
C ARG A 83 0.61 9.50 -18.10
N LYS A 84 1.41 8.54 -18.58
CA LYS A 84 1.53 7.20 -17.94
C LYS A 84 1.95 7.30 -16.48
N ALA A 85 2.87 8.19 -16.15
CA ALA A 85 3.30 8.39 -14.77
C ALA A 85 2.19 8.99 -13.89
N GLN A 86 1.38 9.91 -14.44
CA GLN A 86 0.21 10.47 -13.75
C GLN A 86 -0.82 9.38 -13.44
N GLU A 87 -1.30 8.64 -14.46
CA GLU A 87 -2.34 7.62 -14.24
C GLU A 87 -1.83 6.49 -13.32
N PHE A 88 -0.54 6.16 -13.41
CA PHE A 88 0.05 5.18 -12.49
C PHE A 88 0.09 5.70 -11.04
N GLY A 89 0.28 7.00 -10.86
CA GLY A 89 0.13 7.67 -9.57
C GLY A 89 -1.30 7.56 -9.03
N ASP A 90 -2.30 7.79 -9.87
CA ASP A 90 -3.71 7.72 -9.50
C ASP A 90 -4.16 6.28 -9.19
N LEU A 91 -3.60 5.28 -9.88
CA LEU A 91 -3.73 3.86 -9.49
C LEU A 91 -3.19 3.59 -8.08
N LEU A 92 -1.97 4.05 -7.78
CA LEU A 92 -1.37 3.87 -6.44
C LEU A 92 -2.19 4.60 -5.36
N PHE A 93 -2.67 5.80 -5.68
CA PHE A 93 -3.52 6.58 -4.78
C PHE A 93 -4.85 5.86 -4.50
N THR A 94 -5.47 5.29 -5.52
CA THR A 94 -6.72 4.51 -5.39
C THR A 94 -6.49 3.23 -4.59
N LEU A 95 -5.38 2.52 -4.81
CA LEU A 95 -4.99 1.35 -4.01
C LEU A 95 -4.76 1.71 -2.53
N ALA A 96 -4.17 2.87 -2.24
CA ALA A 96 -4.05 3.38 -0.87
C ALA A 96 -5.41 3.63 -0.21
N ASN A 97 -6.41 4.08 -0.99
CA ASN A 97 -7.76 4.26 -0.48
C ASN A 97 -8.44 2.95 -0.15
N ILE A 98 -8.35 1.98 -1.05
CA ILE A 98 -8.86 0.62 -0.83
C ILE A 98 -8.21 0.03 0.44
N ALA A 99 -6.88 0.09 0.55
CA ALA A 99 -6.17 -0.42 1.73
C ALA A 99 -6.63 0.27 3.02
N ARG A 100 -6.78 1.61 3.01
CA ARG A 100 -7.30 2.38 4.15
C ARG A 100 -8.70 1.91 4.56
N ARG A 101 -9.63 1.73 3.61
CA ARG A 101 -11.02 1.28 3.90
C ARG A 101 -11.05 -0.16 4.43
N LEU A 102 -10.12 -1.00 4.00
CA LEU A 102 -9.96 -2.38 4.47
C LEU A 102 -9.20 -2.49 5.81
N GLY A 103 -8.71 -1.38 6.37
CA GLY A 103 -7.87 -1.40 7.58
C GLY A 103 -6.49 -2.03 7.38
N ILE A 104 -6.00 -2.03 6.13
CA ILE A 104 -4.69 -2.57 5.75
C ILE A 104 -3.66 -1.44 5.77
N ASP A 105 -2.58 -1.61 6.53
CA ASP A 105 -1.39 -0.78 6.40
C ASP A 105 -0.68 -1.13 5.08
N LEU A 106 -0.69 -0.20 4.12
CA LEU A 106 -0.21 -0.44 2.76
C LEU A 106 1.31 -0.59 2.71
N GLU A 107 2.04 0.15 3.54
CA GLU A 107 3.50 0.06 3.62
C GLU A 107 3.92 -1.31 4.17
N VAL A 108 3.26 -1.77 5.22
CA VAL A 108 3.48 -3.11 5.80
C VAL A 108 3.10 -4.19 4.79
N ALA A 109 1.93 -4.09 4.16
CA ALA A 109 1.44 -5.08 3.20
C ALA A 109 2.39 -5.26 2.01
N LEU A 110 2.90 -4.15 1.44
CA LEU A 110 3.86 -4.20 0.35
C LEU A 110 5.20 -4.79 0.82
N ARG A 111 5.70 -4.38 2.00
CA ARG A 111 6.93 -4.93 2.58
C ARG A 111 6.85 -6.44 2.74
N GLU A 112 5.73 -6.95 3.25
CA GLU A 112 5.52 -8.40 3.39
C GLU A 112 5.41 -9.12 2.03
N ALA A 113 4.78 -8.50 1.04
CA ALA A 113 4.73 -9.03 -0.32
C ALA A 113 6.14 -9.18 -0.92
N ASN A 114 6.99 -8.15 -0.75
CA ASN A 114 8.38 -8.18 -1.18
C ASN A 114 9.18 -9.28 -0.47
N GLN A 115 9.01 -9.45 0.85
CA GLN A 115 9.66 -10.52 1.59
C GLN A 115 9.21 -11.91 1.12
N ARG A 116 7.91 -12.11 0.84
CA ARG A 116 7.41 -13.38 0.27
C ARG A 116 8.00 -13.65 -1.11
N PHE A 117 8.12 -12.63 -1.94
CA PHE A 117 8.76 -12.75 -3.25
C PHE A 117 10.23 -13.15 -3.10
N TYR A 118 10.98 -12.42 -2.27
CA TYR A 118 12.38 -12.68 -1.98
C TYR A 118 12.62 -14.14 -1.55
N ARG A 119 11.90 -14.61 -0.52
CA ARG A 119 12.02 -15.99 -0.02
C ARG A 119 11.75 -17.03 -1.11
N ARG A 120 10.71 -16.82 -1.91
CA ARG A 120 10.35 -17.75 -3.00
C ARG A 120 11.42 -17.77 -4.09
N PHE A 121 11.95 -16.60 -4.45
CA PHE A 121 12.99 -16.53 -5.47
C PHE A 121 14.29 -17.17 -5.01
N THR A 122 14.73 -16.93 -3.76
CA THR A 122 15.90 -17.60 -3.18
C THR A 122 15.75 -19.13 -3.16
N CYS A 123 14.56 -19.62 -2.81
CA CYS A 123 14.24 -21.05 -2.86
C CYS A 123 14.33 -21.61 -4.30
N MET A 124 13.88 -20.86 -5.31
CA MET A 124 14.08 -21.25 -6.72
C MET A 124 15.57 -21.32 -7.10
N GLU A 125 16.39 -20.37 -6.66
CA GLU A 125 17.83 -20.37 -6.89
C GLU A 125 18.53 -21.57 -6.23
N GLU A 126 18.12 -21.94 -5.02
CA GLU A 126 18.62 -23.11 -4.30
C GLU A 126 18.25 -24.41 -5.02
N VAL A 127 17.00 -24.55 -5.46
CA VAL A 127 16.54 -25.69 -6.25
C VAL A 127 17.34 -25.81 -7.55
N CYS A 128 17.57 -24.70 -8.26
CA CYS A 128 18.42 -24.69 -9.45
C CYS A 128 19.84 -25.17 -9.13
N ARG A 129 20.44 -24.67 -8.05
CA ARG A 129 21.80 -25.06 -7.62
C ARG A 129 21.87 -26.56 -7.31
N HIS A 130 20.90 -27.10 -6.58
CA HIS A 130 20.83 -28.52 -6.25
C HIS A 130 20.61 -29.41 -7.47
N ARG A 131 19.87 -28.92 -8.47
CA ARG A 131 19.59 -29.65 -9.73
C ARG A 131 20.64 -29.42 -10.81
N GLY A 132 21.66 -28.58 -10.57
CA GLY A 132 22.65 -28.21 -11.57
C GLY A 132 22.07 -27.40 -12.75
N LEU A 133 20.97 -26.69 -12.52
CA LEU A 133 20.28 -25.86 -13.53
C LEU A 133 20.80 -24.43 -13.49
N ASN A 134 20.92 -23.79 -14.65
CA ASN A 134 21.14 -22.36 -14.77
C ASN A 134 19.78 -21.65 -14.90
N PHE A 135 19.39 -20.86 -13.89
CA PHE A 135 18.09 -20.17 -13.89
C PHE A 135 17.90 -19.26 -15.12
N GLY A 136 18.96 -18.59 -15.59
CA GLY A 136 18.92 -17.68 -16.72
C GLY A 136 18.69 -18.35 -18.08
N GLU A 137 18.89 -19.67 -18.15
CA GLU A 137 18.67 -20.48 -19.36
C GLU A 137 17.29 -21.16 -19.37
N LEU A 138 16.56 -21.11 -18.25
CA LEU A 138 15.22 -21.68 -18.16
C LEU A 138 14.22 -20.85 -18.94
N SER A 139 13.32 -21.53 -19.64
CA SER A 139 12.12 -20.93 -20.21
C SER A 139 11.21 -20.37 -19.13
N PHE A 140 10.34 -19.44 -19.52
CA PHE A 140 9.36 -18.86 -18.59
C PHE A 140 8.44 -19.91 -17.96
N ASP A 141 8.10 -20.99 -18.68
CA ASP A 141 7.28 -22.08 -18.15
C ASP A 141 8.02 -22.89 -17.07
N GLU A 142 9.31 -23.14 -17.27
CA GLU A 142 10.17 -23.81 -16.28
C GLU A 142 10.36 -22.93 -15.04
N GLN A 143 10.60 -21.63 -15.22
CA GLN A 143 10.67 -20.67 -14.11
C GLN A 143 9.36 -20.63 -13.32
N ASN A 144 8.20 -20.68 -14.01
CA ASN A 144 6.90 -20.76 -13.36
C ASN A 144 6.66 -22.08 -12.63
N ALA A 145 7.17 -23.20 -13.16
CA ALA A 145 7.10 -24.49 -12.47
C ALA A 145 7.88 -24.44 -11.16
N LEU A 146 9.10 -23.88 -11.17
CA LEU A 146 9.91 -23.64 -9.97
C LEU A 146 9.21 -22.68 -8.99
N TRP A 147 8.59 -21.62 -9.49
CA TRP A 147 7.82 -20.69 -8.64
C TRP A 147 6.65 -21.40 -7.93
N LYS A 148 5.93 -22.27 -8.64
CA LYS A 148 4.85 -23.09 -8.03
C LYS A 148 5.40 -24.04 -6.97
N GLU A 149 6.57 -24.63 -7.19
CA GLU A 149 7.26 -25.47 -6.21
C GLU A 149 7.64 -24.66 -4.96
N ALA A 150 8.33 -23.53 -5.11
CA ALA A 150 8.73 -22.64 -4.02
C ALA A 150 7.53 -22.11 -3.22
N LYS A 151 6.40 -21.84 -3.89
CA LYS A 151 5.15 -21.42 -3.23
C LYS A 151 4.57 -22.54 -2.35
N ARG A 152 4.64 -23.80 -2.75
CA ARG A 152 4.16 -24.96 -1.96
C ARG A 152 5.02 -25.20 -0.73
N ALA A 153 6.33 -24.94 -0.83
CA ALA A 153 7.27 -25.05 0.28
C ALA A 153 7.23 -23.85 1.26
N GLY A 154 6.34 -22.87 1.04
CA GLY A 154 6.26 -21.66 1.88
C GLY A 154 7.46 -20.71 1.74
N GLY A 155 8.33 -20.93 0.75
CA GLY A 155 9.63 -20.27 0.64
C GLY A 155 10.70 -20.83 1.58
N ALA A 156 10.48 -21.99 2.19
CA ALA A 156 11.51 -22.79 2.85
C ALA A 156 11.96 -23.88 1.87
N CYS A 157 13.01 -23.57 1.12
CA CYS A 157 13.92 -24.58 0.60
C CYS A 157 15.07 -24.72 1.63
#